data_AF-A0A3M1A7U4-F1
#
_entry.id   AF-A0A3M1A7U4-F1
#
_cell.length_a   1.000
_cell.length_b   1.000
_cell.length_c   1.000
_cell.angle_alpha   90.00
_cell.angle_beta   90.00
_cell.angle_gamma   90.00
#
_symmetry.space_group_name_H-M   'P 1'
#
loop_
_entity.id
_entity.type
_entity.pdbx_description
1 polymer ?
#
loop_
_entity_poly.entity_id
_entity_poly.type
_entity_poly.pdbx_seq_one_letter_code
_entity_poly.pdbx_strand_id
1 'polypeptide(L)' 'MVGRLGGQLRVLPGAVIGWDLSAALALGDALGIPPAATAELLPVIEAVMVAKLNEQMEHAHGREEG' A
#
# COMPACT_ATOMS: atom_id res chain seq x y z
N MET A 1 -13.81 13.75 2.89
CA MET A 1 -12.95 13.21 3.96
C MET A 1 -11.96 12.27 3.31
N VAL A 2 -10.71 12.67 3.12
CA VAL A 2 -9.68 11.80 2.53
C VAL A 2 -9.05 11.00 3.67
N GLY A 3 -9.32 9.69 3.70
CA GLY A 3 -8.69 8.78 4.65
C GLY A 3 -7.22 8.57 4.30
N ARG A 4 -6.37 8.32 5.30
CA ARG A 4 -4.95 7.98 5.05
C ARG A 4 -4.89 6.66 4.29
N LEU A 5 -4.06 6.58 3.24
CA LEU A 5 -3.94 5.38 2.41
C LEU A 5 -3.66 4.10 3.23
N GLY A 6 -2.87 4.22 4.30
CA GLY A 6 -2.58 3.11 5.22
C GLY A 6 -3.82 2.47 5.88
N GLY A 7 -4.96 3.17 5.95
CA GLY A 7 -6.22 2.64 6.46
C GLY A 7 -7.02 1.82 5.43
N GLN A 8 -6.60 1.80 4.16
CA GLN A 8 -7.25 1.02 3.09
C GLN A 8 -6.39 -0.17 2.62
N LEU A 9 -5.67 -0.79 3.56
CA LEU A 9 -4.86 -1.97 3.27
C LEU A 9 -5.75 -3.19 3.00
N ARG A 10 -5.38 -3.99 1.98
CA ARG A 10 -5.95 -5.30 1.69
C ARG A 10 -5.01 -6.36 2.25
N VAL A 11 -5.51 -7.18 3.16
CA VAL A 11 -4.71 -8.17 3.92
C VAL A 11 -5.34 -9.56 3.89
N LEU A 12 -4.47 -10.57 3.94
CA LEU A 12 -4.76 -11.96 4.26
C LEU A 12 -4.03 -12.33 5.57
N PRO A 13 -4.36 -13.46 6.22
CA PRO A 13 -3.61 -13.92 7.38
C PRO A 13 -2.11 -14.02 7.05
N GLY A 14 -1.29 -13.21 7.75
CA GLY A 14 0.16 -13.20 7.59
C GLY A 14 0.70 -12.46 6.35
N ALA A 15 -0.15 -11.84 5.52
CA ALA A 15 0.33 -11.15 4.31
C ALA A 15 -0.51 -9.94 3.92
N VAL A 16 0.16 -8.87 3.49
CA VAL A 16 -0.41 -7.76 2.73
C VAL A 16 -0.49 -8.14 1.26
N ILE A 17 -1.63 -7.89 0.63
CA ILE A 17 -1.85 -8.17 -0.80
C ILE A 17 -2.08 -6.91 -1.64
N GLY A 18 -2.14 -5.73 -1.01
CA GLY A 18 -2.24 -4.45 -1.71
C GLY A 18 -2.91 -3.37 -0.88
N TRP A 19 -3.16 -2.23 -1.52
CA TRP A 19 -3.99 -1.13 -1.03
C TRP A 19 -5.22 -0.95 -1.92
N ASP A 20 -6.21 -0.22 -1.44
CA ASP A 20 -7.27 0.30 -2.30
C ASP A 20 -6.70 1.35 -3.26
N LEU A 21 -6.52 0.95 -4.53
CA LEU A 21 -5.99 1.82 -5.57
C LEU A 21 -6.95 2.97 -5.93
N SER A 22 -8.26 2.80 -5.73
CA SER A 22 -9.23 3.87 -5.96
C SER A 22 -9.10 4.97 -4.90
N ALA A 23 -8.84 4.62 -3.64
CA ALA A 23 -8.54 5.57 -2.57
C ALA A 23 -7.22 6.31 -2.82
N ALA A 24 -6.21 5.62 -3.35
CA ALA A 24 -4.95 6.25 -3.73
C ALA A 24 -5.10 7.22 -4.92
N LEU A 25 -5.91 6.86 -5.93
CA LEU A 25 -6.23 7.76 -7.04
C LEU A 25 -6.99 9.01 -6.55
N ALA A 26 -7.98 8.83 -5.68
CA ALA A 26 -8.72 9.94 -5.07
C ALA A 26 -7.83 10.84 -4.20
N LEU A 27 -6.85 10.26 -3.50
CA LEU A 27 -5.85 11.02 -2.75
C LEU A 27 -4.93 11.81 -3.70
N GLY A 28 -4.48 11.20 -4.79
CA GLY A 28 -3.66 11.88 -5.81
C GLY A 28 -4.37 13.10 -6.39
N ASP A 29 -5.64 12.94 -6.75
CA ASP A 29 -6.51 14.03 -7.22
C ASP A 29 -6.65 15.14 -6.17
N ALA A 30 -6.93 14.79 -4.91
CA ALA A 30 -7.05 15.74 -3.80
C ALA A 30 -5.74 16.51 -3.52
N LEU A 31 -4.58 15.94 -3.84
CA LEU A 31 -3.27 16.58 -3.71
C LEU A 31 -2.88 17.40 -4.94
N GLY A 32 -3.73 17.44 -5.99
CA GLY A 32 -3.44 18.14 -7.23
C GLY A 32 -2.39 17.45 -8.10
N ILE A 33 -2.15 16.16 -7.90
CA ILE A 33 -1.25 15.38 -8.75
C ILE A 33 -1.97 15.08 -10.09
N PRO A 34 -1.31 15.25 -11.25
CA PRO A 34 -1.91 14.90 -12.53
C PRO A 34 -2.41 13.44 -12.54
N PRO A 35 -3.68 13.18 -12.91
CA PRO A 35 -4.26 11.83 -12.84
C PRO A 35 -3.47 10.78 -13.62
N ALA A 36 -2.90 11.16 -14.78
CA ALA A 36 -2.04 10.27 -15.56
C ALA A 36 -0.75 9.88 -14.80
N ALA A 37 -0.14 10.83 -14.10
CA ALA A 37 1.05 10.54 -13.29
C ALA A 37 0.70 9.61 -12.11
N THR A 38 -0.43 9.82 -11.45
CA THR A 38 -0.88 8.91 -10.39
C THR A 38 -1.18 7.53 -10.94
N ALA A 39 -1.92 7.41 -12.05
CA ALA A 39 -2.28 6.12 -12.64
C ALA A 39 -1.06 5.29 -13.08
N GLU A 40 -0.02 5.94 -13.61
CA GLU A 40 1.20 5.26 -14.07
C GLU A 40 2.13 4.86 -12.92
N LEU A 41 2.31 5.72 -11.91
CA LEU A 41 3.27 5.49 -10.84
C LEU A 41 2.72 4.60 -9.72
N LEU A 42 1.42 4.67 -9.47
CA LEU A 42 0.78 4.02 -8.34
C LEU A 42 0.92 2.48 -8.34
N PRO A 43 0.80 1.76 -9.48
CA PRO A 43 1.00 0.31 -9.51
C PRO A 43 2.40 -0.12 -9.06
N VAL A 44 3.44 0.63 -9.47
CA VAL A 44 4.82 0.33 -9.09
C VAL A 44 5.06 0.60 -7.61
N ILE A 45 4.49 1.70 -7.09
CA ILE A 45 4.56 2.04 -5.67
C ILE A 45 3.87 0.96 -4.82
N GLU A 46 2.69 0.49 -5.22
CA GLU A 46 1.98 -0.59 -4.53
C GLU A 46 2.85 -1.85 -4.46
N ALA A 47 3.42 -2.27 -5.59
CA ALA A 47 4.25 -3.47 -5.65
C ALA A 47 5.44 -3.41 -4.67
N VAL A 48 6.16 -2.29 -4.64
CA VAL A 48 7.30 -2.11 -3.71
C VAL A 48 6.83 -2.08 -2.26
N MET A 49 5.75 -1.36 -1.96
CA MET A 49 5.23 -1.24 -0.60
C MET A 49 4.69 -2.57 -0.06
N VAL A 50 4.01 -3.37 -0.91
CA VAL A 50 3.53 -4.72 -0.55
C VAL A 50 4.71 -5.62 -0.21
N ALA A 51 5.74 -5.64 -1.07
CA ALA A 51 6.93 -6.44 -0.84
C ALA A 51 7.59 -6.06 0.50
N LYS A 52 7.78 -4.77 0.75
CA LYS A 52 8.43 -4.26 1.96
C LYS A 52 7.64 -4.55 3.24
N LEU A 53 6.32 -4.43 3.20
CA LEU A 53 5.49 -4.76 4.36
C LEU A 53 5.52 -6.26 4.68
N ASN A 54 5.46 -7.11 3.65
CA ASN A 54 5.55 -8.55 3.85
C ASN A 54 6.92 -8.97 4.39
N GLU A 55 8.01 -8.41 3.85
CA GLU A 55 9.37 -8.62 4.40
C GLU A 55 9.43 -8.24 5.90
N GLN A 56 8.85 -7.10 6.29
CA GLN A 56 8.82 -6.67 7.69
C GLN A 56 8.00 -7.60 8.59
N MET A 57 6.86 -8.10 8.09
CA MET A 57 6.03 -9.06 8.81
C MET A 57 6.76 -10.39 9.01
N GLU A 58 7.48 -10.87 8.00
CA GLU A 58 8.29 -12.09 8.10
C GLU A 58 9.42 -11.93 9.12
N HIS A 59 10.13 -10.79 9.10
CA HIS A 59 11.16 -10.48 10.09
C HIS A 59 10.63 -10.34 11.52
N ALA A 60 9.39 -9.88 11.70
CA ALA A 60 8.75 -9.80 13.01
C ALA A 60 8.41 -11.20 13.55
N HIS A 61 7.79 -12.06 12.73
CA HIS A 61 7.44 -13.43 13.13
C HIS A 61 8.69 -14.30 13.38
N GLY A 62 9.73 -14.18 12.55
CA GLY A 62 10.99 -14.91 12.74
C GLY A 62 11.77 -14.52 14.02
N ARG A 63 11.39 -13.42 14.68
CA ARG A 63 11.97 -12.98 15.97
C ARG A 63 11.22 -13.53 17.18
N GLU A 64 9.99 -14.03 17.01
CA GLU A 64 9.18 -14.63 18.07
C GLU A 64 9.41 -16.15 18.18
N GLU A 65 9.92 -16.78 17.13
CA GLU A 65 10.17 -18.24 17.06
C GLU A 65 11.62 -18.67 17.37
N GLY A 66 12.54 -17.74 17.63
CA GLY A 66 13.97 -18.01 17.92
C GLY A 66 14.38 -17.68 19.35
#